data_AF-A0A437QBB2-F1
#
_entry.id   AF-A0A437QBB2-F1
#
_cell.length_a   1.000
_cell.length_b   1.000
_cell.length_c   1.000
_cell.angle_alpha   90.00
_cell.angle_beta   90.00
_cell.angle_gamma   90.00
#
_symmetry.space_group_name_H-M   'P 1'
#
loop_
_entity.id
_entity.type
_entity.pdbx_description
1 polymer ?
#
loop_
_entity_poly.entity_id
_entity_poly.type
_entity_poly.pdbx_seq_one_letter_code
_entity_poly.pdbx_strand_id
1 'polypeptide(L)' 'MKNEGYSIEIVSAAMMSASCVYTTYSVAGNEGILTPKGIDAIADKYKETLSFVQTSKKAELEAKSGKA' A
#
# COMPACT_ATOMS: atom_id res chain seq x y z
N MET A 1 17.52 -0.02 8.23
CA MET A 1 16.15 -0.05 8.80
C MET A 1 15.92 -1.15 9.84
N LYS A 2 15.91 -2.46 9.52
CA LYS A 2 15.79 -3.54 10.55
C LYS A 2 16.89 -3.50 11.62
N ASN A 3 18.07 -3.01 11.25
CA ASN A 3 19.27 -2.96 12.09
C ASN A 3 19.58 -1.54 12.63
N GLU A 4 18.69 -0.57 12.40
CA GLU A 4 18.88 0.85 12.78
C GLU A 4 18.11 1.23 14.06
N GLY A 5 17.49 0.27 14.74
CA GLY A 5 16.80 0.47 16.03
C GLY A 5 15.38 1.01 15.93
N TYR A 6 14.90 1.41 14.75
CA TYR A 6 13.50 1.76 14.54
C TYR A 6 12.63 0.52 14.40
N SER A 7 11.52 0.49 15.14
CA SER A 7 10.51 -0.56 15.02
C SER A 7 9.92 -0.54 13.60
N ILE A 8 9.82 -1.73 12.99
CA ILE A 8 9.29 -1.91 11.63
C ILE A 8 7.85 -1.39 11.56
N GLU A 9 7.11 -1.55 12.66
CA GLU A 9 5.75 -1.09 12.83
C GLU A 9 5.67 0.44 12.70
N ILE A 10 6.60 1.18 13.32
CA ILE A 10 6.66 2.65 13.21
C ILE A 10 6.96 3.09 11.77
N VAL A 11 7.93 2.44 11.12
CA VAL A 11 8.27 2.75 9.72
C VAL A 11 7.09 2.47 8.80
N SER A 12 6.41 1.35 9.02
CA SER A 12 5.22 0.95 8.24
C SER A 12 4.07 1.93 8.44
N ALA A 13 3.83 2.34 9.69
CA ALA A 13 2.82 3.35 10.01
C ALA A 13 3.12 4.70 9.34
N ALA A 14 4.38 5.17 9.40
CA ALA A 14 4.79 6.41 8.76
C ALA A 14 4.58 6.38 7.24
N MET A 15 4.95 5.28 6.58
CA MET A 15 4.75 5.08 5.15
C MET A 15 3.26 5.06 4.78
N MET A 16 2.43 4.39 5.59
CA MET A 16 0.99 4.36 5.40
C MET A 16 0.37 5.76 5.55
N SER A 17 0.74 6.50 6.59
CA SER A 17 0.26 7.86 6.81
C SER A 17 0.68 8.81 5.69
N ALA A 18 1.93 8.73 5.22
CA ALA A 18 2.41 9.52 4.09
C ALA A 18 1.62 9.20 2.80
N SER A 19 1.33 7.92 2.55
CA SER A 19 0.47 7.51 1.44
C SER A 19 -0.94 8.09 1.57
N CYS A 20 -1.55 8.06 2.75
CA CYS A 20 -2.89 8.64 2.96
C CYS A 20 -2.91 10.14 2.66
N VAL A 21 -1.93 10.90 3.17
CA VAL A 21 -1.81 12.34 2.91
C VAL A 21 -1.68 12.61 1.41
N TYR A 22 -0.79 11.90 0.73
CA TYR A 22 -0.61 12.04 -0.72
C TYR A 22 -1.88 11.70 -1.50
N THR A 23 -2.55 10.60 -1.15
CA THR A 23 -3.78 10.17 -1.83
C THR A 23 -4.92 11.18 -1.62
N THR A 24 -5.05 11.72 -0.41
CA THR A 24 -6.04 12.77 -0.12
C THR A 24 -5.84 13.98 -1.04
N TYR A 25 -4.62 14.51 -1.14
CA TYR A 25 -4.37 15.67 -2.01
C TYR A 25 -4.49 15.36 -3.51
N SER A 26 -4.01 14.19 -3.95
CA SER A 26 -4.05 13.82 -5.38
C SER A 26 -5.47 13.55 -5.89
N VAL A 27 -6.39 13.10 -5.04
CA VAL A 27 -7.77 12.77 -5.42
C VAL A 27 -8.74 13.91 -5.11
N ALA A 28 -8.61 14.56 -3.96
CA ALA A 28 -9.55 15.59 -3.51
C ALA A 28 -9.08 17.03 -3.82
N GLY A 29 -7.85 17.23 -4.27
CA GLY A 29 -7.29 18.54 -4.60
C GLY A 29 -6.86 19.35 -3.36
N ASN A 30 -6.53 20.63 -3.56
CA ASN A 30 -5.91 21.50 -2.54
C ASN A 30 -6.78 21.76 -1.30
N GLU A 31 -8.10 21.61 -1.39
CA GLU A 31 -9.04 21.83 -0.27
C GLU A 31 -9.48 20.49 0.39
N GLY A 32 -8.86 19.38 -0.01
CA GLY A 32 -9.54 18.10 -0.11
C GLY A 32 -9.60 17.26 1.16
N ILE A 33 -10.81 17.05 1.68
CA ILE A 33 -11.16 15.91 2.52
C ILE A 33 -11.84 14.87 1.62
N LEU A 34 -11.49 13.59 1.76
CA LEU A 34 -12.21 12.52 1.06
C LEU A 34 -13.59 12.32 1.70
N THR A 35 -14.62 12.17 0.85
CA THR A 35 -15.93 11.69 1.33
C THR A 35 -15.79 10.25 1.86
N PRO A 36 -16.70 9.77 2.74
CA PRO A 36 -16.67 8.38 3.20
C PRO A 36 -16.59 7.37 2.06
N LYS A 37 -17.40 7.57 0.99
CA LYS A 37 -17.35 6.75 -0.22
C LYS A 37 -15.99 6.82 -0.94
N GLY A 38 -15.35 7.99 -0.93
CA GLY A 38 -14.00 8.15 -1.49
C GLY A 38 -12.93 7.39 -0.70
N ILE A 39 -13.06 7.35 0.63
CA ILE A 39 -12.19 6.55 1.50
C ILE A 39 -12.33 5.07 1.14
N ASP A 40 -13.57 4.57 1.05
CA ASP A 40 -13.84 3.17 0.70
C ASP A 40 -13.25 2.79 -0.67
N ALA A 41 -13.46 3.64 -1.69
CA ALA A 41 -12.93 3.41 -3.03
C ALA A 41 -11.39 3.33 -3.06
N ILE A 42 -10.70 4.17 -2.27
CA ILE A 42 -9.24 4.13 -2.16
C ILE A 42 -8.77 2.88 -1.41
N ALA A 43 -9.47 2.49 -0.34
CA ALA A 43 -9.16 1.27 0.40
C ALA A 43 -9.31 0.01 -0.49
N ASP A 44 -10.37 -0.04 -1.30
CA ASP A 44 -10.57 -1.10 -2.29
C ASP A 44 -9.44 -1.13 -3.32
N LYS A 45 -9.04 0.04 -3.84
CA LYS A 45 -7.91 0.11 -4.78
C LYS A 45 -6.61 -0.37 -4.16
N TYR A 46 -6.33 -0.02 -2.91
CA TYR A 46 -5.17 -0.52 -2.19
C TYR A 46 -5.18 -2.05 -2.08
N LYS A 47 -6.34 -2.62 -1.76
CA LYS A 47 -6.53 -4.07 -1.67
C LYS A 47 -6.28 -4.77 -3.01
N GLU A 48 -6.76 -4.20 -4.11
CA GLU A 48 -6.50 -4.72 -5.47
C GLU A 48 -4.99 -4.72 -5.78
N THR A 49 -4.32 -3.59 -5.55
CA THR A 49 -2.88 -3.45 -5.80
C THR A 49 -2.07 -4.41 -4.92
N LEU A 50 -2.43 -4.55 -3.64
CA LEU A 50 -1.78 -5.51 -2.75
C LEU A 50 -1.96 -6.95 -3.26
N SER A 51 -3.18 -7.31 -3.68
CA SER A 51 -3.49 -8.65 -4.21
C SER A 51 -2.71 -8.95 -5.49
N PHE A 52 -2.55 -7.96 -6.37
CA PHE A 52 -1.71 -8.07 -7.55
C PHE A 52 -0.25 -8.34 -7.17
N VAL A 53 0.33 -7.57 -6.25
CA VAL A 53 1.71 -7.76 -5.78
C VAL A 53 1.92 -9.15 -5.17
N GLN A 54 0.97 -9.64 -4.37
CA GLN A 54 1.05 -10.99 -3.79
C GLN A 54 1.02 -12.07 -4.87
N THR A 55 0.16 -11.90 -5.88
CA THR A 55 0.04 -12.84 -7.01
C THR A 55 1.34 -12.88 -7.82
N SER A 56 1.92 -11.71 -8.14
CA SER A 56 3.22 -11.62 -8.84
C SER A 56 4.34 -12.28 -8.03
N LYS A 57 4.43 -12.00 -6.72
CA LYS A 57 5.44 -12.64 -5.84
C LYS A 57 5.28 -14.15 -5.80
N LYS A 58 4.05 -14.66 -5.77
CA LYS A 58 3.79 -16.10 -5.81
C LYS A 58 4.29 -16.72 -7.12
N ALA A 59 3.98 -16.11 -8.26
CA ALA A 59 4.46 -16.57 -9.57
C ALA A 59 6.00 -16.57 -9.66
N GLU A 60 6.67 -15.53 -9.13
CA GLU A 60 8.13 -15.49 -9.06
C GLU A 60 8.73 -16.62 -8.22
N LEU A 61 8.08 -16.97 -7.10
CA LEU A 61 8.53 -18.06 -6.24
C LEU A 61 8.32 -19.42 -6.91
N GLU A 62 7.22 -19.62 -7.62
CA GLU A 62 6.93 -20.85 -8.37
C GLU A 62 7.94 -21.06 -9.50
N ALA A 63 8.22 -20.00 -10.27
CA ALA A 63 9.25 -20.01 -11.32
C ALA A 63 10.66 -20.32 -10.76
N LYS A 64 11.01 -19.76 -9.59
CA LYS A 64 12.28 -20.06 -8.91
C LYS A 64 12.34 -21.47 -8.31
N SER A 65 11.19 -22.08 -8.01
CA SER A 65 11.10 -23.40 -7.39
C SER A 65 11.07 -24.55 -8.41
N GLY A 66 11.17 -24.27 -9.71
CA GLY A 66 11.23 -25.28 -10.76
C GLY A 66 9.96 -26.11 -10.96
N LYS A 67 8.83 -25.69 -10.36
CA LYS A 67 7.51 -26.26 -10.63
C LYS A 67 6.87 -25.43 -11.76
N ALA A 68 7.31 -25.67 -12.98
CA ALA A 68 6.64 -25.23 -14.21
C ALA A 68 5.73 -26.36 -14.72
#